data_AF-A0A1V1P7T9-F1
#
_entry.id   AF-A0A1V1P7T9-F1
#
_cell.length_a   1.000
_cell.length_b   1.000
_cell.length_c   1.000
_cell.angle_alpha   90.00
_cell.angle_beta   90.00
_cell.angle_gamma   90.00
#
_symmetry.space_group_name_H-M   'P 1'
#
loop_
_entity.id
_entity.type
_entity.pdbx_description
1 polymer ?
#
loop_
_entity_poly.entity_id
_entity_poly.type
_entity_poly.pdbx_seq_one_letter_code
_entity_poly.pdbx_strand_id
1 'polypeptide(L)'
;MIMPVVQAYVGEMSPEGQEGFYMAAFNISVFASLSIGPIMGGYIQDQWNLQTAFVVMGILAFASFLAALVFLPATQNEHYRKKRPKKVPWQYLLKTDF
;
A
#
# COMPACT_ATOMS: atom_id res chain seq x y z
N MET A 1 -1.92 -9.63 -6.52
CA MET A 1 -1.02 -9.17 -5.45
C MET A 1 -0.71 -7.69 -5.69
N ILE A 2 -1.13 -6.80 -4.79
CA ILE A 2 -1.08 -5.32 -5.00
C ILE A 2 0.12 -4.64 -4.30
N MET A 3 0.85 -5.37 -3.46
CA MET A 3 1.94 -4.86 -2.63
C MET A 3 3.02 -4.06 -3.38
N PRO A 4 3.58 -4.51 -4.53
CA PRO A 4 4.64 -3.76 -5.21
C PRO A 4 4.12 -2.44 -5.81
N VAL A 5 2.85 -2.41 -6.23
CA VAL A 5 2.20 -1.19 -6.76
C VAL A 5 2.00 -0.18 -5.63
N VAL A 6 1.54 -0.63 -4.46
CA VAL A 6 1.34 0.24 -3.30
C VAL A 6 2.67 0.79 -2.78
N GLN A 7 3.72 -0.04 -2.72
CA GLN A 7 5.06 0.41 -2.34
C GLN A 7 5.63 1.43 -3.34
N ALA A 8 5.46 1.21 -4.65
CA ALA A 8 5.87 2.18 -5.65
C ALA A 8 5.13 3.52 -5.48
N TYR A 9 3.83 3.48 -5.19
CA TYR A 9 3.01 4.68 -4.96
C TYR A 9 3.43 5.45 -3.70
N VAL A 10 3.69 4.74 -2.59
CA VAL A 10 4.21 5.35 -1.36
C VAL A 10 5.61 5.92 -1.59
N GLY A 11 6.45 5.26 -2.39
CA GLY A 11 7.76 5.75 -2.79
C GLY A 11 7.69 7.04 -3.62
N GLU A 12 6.73 7.16 -4.53
CA GLU A 12 6.52 8.39 -5.31
C GLU A 12 5.98 9.55 -4.47
N MET A 13 5.18 9.28 -3.43
CA MET A 13 4.70 10.30 -2.49
C MET A 13 5.71 10.69 -1.41
N SER A 14 6.77 9.90 -1.21
CA SER A 14 7.74 10.13 -0.14
C SER A 14 8.74 11.24 -0.51
N PRO A 15 8.99 12.22 0.37
CA PRO A 15 10.01 13.25 0.14
C PRO A 15 11.43 12.65 0.19
N GLU A 16 12.33 13.19 -0.64
CA GLU A 16 13.72 12.73 -0.76
C GLU A 16 14.40 12.69 0.62
N GLY A 17 14.95 11.53 0.98
CA GLY A 17 15.64 11.30 2.26
C GLY A 17 14.77 10.74 3.40
N GLN A 18 13.46 10.63 3.24
CA GLN A 18 12.56 10.04 4.26
C GLN A 18 11.77 8.80 3.76
N GLU A 19 12.12 8.25 2.60
CA GLU A 19 11.49 7.06 2.01
C GLU A 19 11.41 5.89 3.00
N GLY A 20 12.47 5.67 3.80
CA GLY A 20 12.50 4.64 4.82
C GLY A 20 11.47 4.84 5.94
N PHE A 21 11.22 6.09 6.36
CA PHE A 21 10.23 6.41 7.38
C PHE A 21 8.79 6.21 6.88
N TYR A 22 8.49 6.67 5.66
CA TYR A 22 7.18 6.48 5.06
C TYR A 22 6.89 5.00 4.73
N MET A 23 7.90 4.26 4.26
CA MET A 23 7.81 2.79 4.08
C MET A 23 7.64 2.05 5.40
N ALA A 24 8.31 2.50 6.47
CA ALA A 24 8.13 1.94 7.81
C ALA A 24 6.72 2.23 8.35
N ALA A 25 6.22 3.46 8.22
CA ALA A 25 4.86 3.83 8.61
C ALA A 25 3.79 3.03 7.85
N PHE A 26 4.01 2.79 6.55
CA PHE A 26 3.15 1.93 5.74
C PHE A 26 3.16 0.48 6.27
N ASN A 27 4.33 -0.10 6.52
CA ASN A 27 4.43 -1.44 7.10
C ASN A 27 3.72 -1.53 8.45
N ILE A 28 3.94 -0.55 9.35
CA ILE A 28 3.26 -0.51 10.65
C ILE A 28 1.75 -0.50 10.47
N SER A 29 1.22 0.26 9.52
CA SER A 29 -0.22 0.31 9.23
C SER A 29 -0.77 -1.03 8.74
N VAL A 30 -0.02 -1.72 7.88
CA VAL A 30 -0.39 -3.06 7.38
C VAL A 30 -0.40 -4.08 8.51
N PHE A 31 0.65 -4.12 9.33
CA PHE A 31 0.75 -5.05 10.46
C PHE A 31 -0.30 -4.72 11.55
N ALA A 32 -0.53 -3.44 11.84
CA ALA A 32 -1.56 -3.02 12.78
C ALA A 32 -2.95 -3.46 12.31
N SER A 33 -3.26 -3.31 11.03
CA SER A 33 -4.53 -3.79 10.46
C SER A 33 -4.71 -5.30 10.64
N LEU A 34 -3.63 -6.06 10.47
CA LEU A 34 -3.62 -7.51 10.65
C LEU A 34 -3.81 -7.92 12.12
N SER A 35 -3.28 -7.14 13.06
CA SER A 35 -3.47 -7.35 14.50
C SER A 35 -4.87 -6.94 14.98
N ILE A 36 -5.41 -5.84 14.46
CA ILE A 36 -6.72 -5.31 14.88
C ILE A 36 -7.87 -6.18 14.36
N GLY A 37 -7.73 -6.78 13.17
CA GLY A 37 -8.77 -7.60 12.54
C GLY A 37 -9.31 -8.74 13.43
N PRO A 38 -8.45 -9.66 13.94
CA PRO A 38 -8.87 -10.75 14.81
C PRO A 38 -9.38 -10.27 16.17
N ILE A 39 -8.83 -9.18 16.71
CA ILE A 39 -9.27 -8.63 18.00
C ILE A 39 -10.70 -8.10 17.88
N MET A 40 -10.97 -7.29 16.85
CA MET A 40 -12.33 -6.84 16.55
C MET A 40 -13.26 -8.00 16.18
N GLY A 41 -12.81 -8.93 15.33
CA GLY A 41 -13.60 -10.08 14.91
C GLY A 41 -13.95 -11.02 16.06
N GLY A 42 -13.01 -11.28 16.96
CA GLY A 42 -13.20 -12.09 18.15
C GLY A 42 -14.16 -11.44 19.16
N TYR A 43 -14.03 -10.12 19.39
CA TYR A 43 -14.95 -9.39 20.26
C TYR A 43 -16.40 -9.43 19.75
N ILE A 44 -16.59 -9.30 18.43
CA ILE A 44 -17.91 -9.38 17.80
C ILE A 44 -18.48 -10.80 17.88
N GLN A 45 -17.62 -11.82 17.70
CA GLN A 45 -18.00 -13.23 17.75
C GLN A 45 -18.44 -13.70 19.15
N ASP A 46 -17.84 -13.14 20.21
CA ASP A 46 -18.11 -13.55 21.61
C ASP A 46 -19.50 -13.12 22.09
N GLN A 47 -20.03 -11.99 21.58
CA GLN A 47 -21.32 -11.44 22.01
C GLN A 47 -22.49 -11.91 21.15
N TRP A 48 -22.27 -12.11 19.84
CA TRP A 48 -23.32 -12.53 18.91
C TRP A 48 -22.77 -13.57 17.93
N ASN A 49 -23.45 -14.71 17.85
CA ASN A 49 -23.24 -15.83 16.92
C ASN A 49 -22.53 -15.44 15.59
N LEU A 50 -21.74 -16.36 15.02
CA LEU A 50 -20.98 -16.21 13.75
C LEU A 50 -21.65 -15.40 12.64
N GLN A 51 -22.98 -15.46 12.54
CA GLN A 51 -23.78 -14.71 11.57
C GLN A 51 -23.61 -13.18 11.68
N THR A 52 -23.49 -12.62 12.89
CA THR A 52 -23.27 -11.19 13.09
C THR A 52 -21.86 -10.76 12.70
N ALA A 53 -20.85 -11.61 12.93
CA ALA A 53 -19.49 -11.36 12.46
C ALA A 53 -19.42 -11.25 10.94
N PHE A 54 -20.15 -12.10 10.20
CA PHE A 54 -20.25 -12.01 8.74
C PHE A 54 -20.93 -10.73 8.26
N VAL A 55 -22.02 -10.31 8.93
CA VAL A 55 -22.71 -9.06 8.59
C VAL A 55 -21.79 -7.85 8.80
N VAL A 56 -21.06 -7.81 9.92
CA VAL A 56 -20.12 -6.71 10.20
C VAL A 56 -18.96 -6.70 9.20
N MET A 57 -18.38 -7.84 8.87
CA MET A 57 -17.37 -7.93 7.80
C MET A 57 -17.91 -7.42 6.45
N GLY A 58 -19.15 -7.78 6.10
CA GLY A 58 -19.81 -7.32 4.88
C GLY A 58 -20.01 -5.79 4.86
N ILE A 59 -20.44 -5.20 5.99
CA ILE A 59 -20.61 -3.75 6.12
C ILE A 59 -19.25 -3.05 6.03
N LEU A 60 -18.21 -3.55 6.70
CA LEU A 60 -16.87 -2.98 6.60
C LEU A 60 -16.31 -3.07 5.18
N ALA A 61 -16.52 -4.19 4.49
CA ALA A 61 -16.10 -4.36 3.10
C ALA A 61 -16.85 -3.41 2.17
N PHE A 62 -18.16 -3.25 2.35
CA PHE A 62 -18.97 -2.31 1.57
C PHE A 62 -18.59 -0.86 1.85
N ALA A 63 -18.33 -0.50 3.11
CA ALA A 63 -17.81 0.81 3.48
C ALA A 63 -16.43 1.07 2.88
N SER A 64 -15.56 0.06 2.85
CA SER A 64 -14.24 0.15 2.22
C SER A 64 -14.35 0.31 0.70
N PHE A 65 -15.33 -0.36 0.08
CA PHE A 65 -15.64 -0.20 -1.34
C PHE A 65 -16.19 1.20 -1.65
N LEU A 66 -17.09 1.74 -0.83
CA LEU A 66 -17.58 3.12 -0.97
C LEU A 66 -16.45 4.14 -0.76
N ALA A 67 -15.63 3.93 0.27
CA ALA A 67 -14.47 4.77 0.54
C ALA A 67 -13.49 4.69 -0.64
N ALA A 68 -13.26 3.51 -1.21
CA ALA A 68 -12.51 3.38 -2.46
C ALA A 68 -13.19 4.17 -3.58
N LEU A 69 -14.50 4.05 -3.82
CA LEU A 69 -15.16 4.81 -4.89
C LEU A 69 -15.08 6.34 -4.72
N VAL A 70 -15.16 6.85 -3.48
CA VAL A 70 -15.14 8.29 -3.20
C VAL A 70 -13.70 8.83 -3.13
N PHE A 71 -12.80 8.07 -2.49
CA PHE A 71 -11.42 8.46 -2.20
C PHE A 71 -10.43 8.01 -3.28
N LEU A 72 -10.88 7.20 -4.25
CA LEU A 72 -10.20 6.93 -5.50
C LEU A 72 -10.79 7.88 -6.55
N PRO A 73 -10.44 9.18 -6.55
CA PRO A 73 -10.61 9.98 -7.75
C PRO A 73 -9.82 9.24 -8.84
N ALA A 74 -10.45 9.03 -9.99
CA ALA A 74 -9.76 8.49 -11.16
C ALA A 74 -8.46 9.31 -11.33
N THR A 75 -7.31 8.71 -11.03
CA THR A 75 -6.02 9.36 -11.31
C THR A 75 -5.87 9.34 -12.81
N GLN A 76 -6.37 10.42 -13.43
CA GLN A 76 -6.18 10.77 -14.83
C GLN A 76 -4.80 11.39 -15.07
N ASN A 77 -3.91 11.31 -14.09
CA ASN A 77 -2.58 11.89 -14.13
C ASN A 77 -1.54 10.79 -13.99
N GLU A 78 -1.52 9.85 -14.94
CA GLU A 78 -0.26 9.28 -15.37
C GLU A 78 0.58 10.44 -15.94
N HIS A 79 1.24 11.19 -15.07
CA HIS A 79 2.47 11.86 -15.47
C HIS A 79 3.48 10.74 -15.72
N TYR A 80 3.43 10.19 -16.93
CA TYR A 80 4.42 9.29 -17.50
C TYR A 80 5.74 10.06 -17.56
N ARG A 81 6.43 10.14 -16.41
CA ARG A 81 7.75 10.73 -16.28
C ARG A 81 8.68 9.78 -17.02
N LYS A 82 8.86 10.03 -18.32
CA LYS A 82 9.90 9.42 -19.15
C LYS A 82 11.24 9.64 -18.44
N LYS A 83 11.62 8.74 -17.52
CA LYS A 83 13.01 8.55 -17.14
C LYS A 83 13.68 8.01 -18.39
N ARG A 84 14.14 8.93 -19.24
CA ARG A 84 15.00 8.60 -20.37
C ARG A 84 16.13 7.73 -19.79
N PRO A 85 16.32 6.49 -20.26
CA PRO A 85 17.47 5.72 -19.82
C PRO A 85 18.71 6.53 -20.21
N LYS A 86 19.44 7.04 -19.20
CA LYS A 86 20.77 7.60 -19.43
C LYS A 86 21.59 6.46 -19.99
N LYS A 87 21.86 6.52 -21.31
CA LYS A 87 22.79 5.62 -21.99
C LYS A 87 24.15 5.83 -21.33
N VAL A 88 24.48 4.99 -20.35
CA VAL A 88 25.82 4.94 -19.80
C VAL A 88 26.72 4.33 -20.87
N PRO A 89 27.81 4.99 -21.29
CA PRO A 89 28.75 4.42 -22.23
C PRO A 89 29.36 3.17 -21.61
N TRP A 90 29.34 2.06 -22.34
CA TRP A 90 29.92 0.76 -21.95
C TRP A 90 31.37 0.82 -21.48
N GLN A 91 32.07 1.91 -21.81
CA GLN A 91 33.46 2.18 -21.43
C GLN A 91 33.66 2.46 -19.94
N TYR A 92 32.61 2.81 -19.19
CA TYR A 92 32.71 3.02 -17.73
C TYR A 92 32.57 1.73 -16.91
N LEU A 93 31.96 0.69 -17.46
CA LEU A 93 31.76 -0.59 -16.73
C LEU A 93 33.02 -1.47 -16.74
N LEU A 94 33.88 -1.33 -17.75
CA LEU A 94 35.10 -2.12 -17.90
C LEU A 94 36.31 -1.53 -17.15
N LYS A 95 36.15 -0.39 -16.46
CA LYS A 95 37.26 0.30 -15.77
C LYS A 95 37.23 0.17 -14.25
N THR A 96 36.31 -0.62 -13.69
CA THR A 96 36.16 -0.81 -12.23
C THR A 96 36.72 -2.11 -11.69
N ASP A 97 37.45 -2.88 -12.49
CA ASP A 97 38.27 -4.00 -12.01
C ASP A 97 39.73 -3.72 -12.36
N PHE A 98 40.47 -3.11 -11.42
CA PHE A 98 41.87 -3.35 -11.03
C PHE A 98 42.39 -2.21 -10.14
#